data_AF-A0A9P9CRK1-F1
#
_entry.id   AF-A0A9P9CRK1-F1
#
_cell.length_a   1.000
_cell.length_b   1.000
_cell.length_c   1.000
_cell.angle_alpha   90.00
_cell.angle_beta   90.00
_cell.angle_gamma   90.00
#
_symmetry.space_group_name_H-M   'P 1'
#
loop_
_entity.id
_entity.type
_entity.pdbx_description
1 polymer ?
#
loop_
_entity_poly.entity_id
_entity_poly.type
_entity_poly.pdbx_seq_one_letter_code
_entity_poly.pdbx_strand_id
1 'polypeptide(L)'
;MPSKRKAAAKSAGGDMPDDEKWRLINDSGILKNIPRADQVPKNDEDSTPALDATLLTTPFIFLYLLMDILIHQQYGQVPSFLEESGRMITAIPVLGFFIYQTNQYKATKWVQALLFILGAVCGSRLVYILNKSSWLVVIRQSPPLATVWVYTIVQLRLGLAVVSLAAVYGFLWWKNLKLVL
;
A
#
# COMPACT_ATOMS: atom_id res chain seq x y z
N MET A 1 4.10 -71.20 -27.58
CA MET A 1 2.79 -71.46 -26.95
C MET A 1 2.97 -72.55 -25.89
N PRO A 2 2.22 -72.58 -24.77
CA PRO A 2 2.03 -71.53 -23.75
C PRO A 2 2.14 -72.11 -22.31
N SER A 3 2.68 -71.35 -21.35
CA SER A 3 2.52 -71.68 -19.92
C SER A 3 1.29 -70.98 -19.35
N LYS A 4 0.43 -71.79 -18.76
CA LYS A 4 -0.92 -71.49 -18.27
C LYS A 4 -0.88 -70.43 -17.16
N ARG A 5 -1.58 -69.31 -17.31
CA ARG A 5 -2.87 -69.04 -16.64
C ARG A 5 -3.13 -69.97 -15.43
N LYS A 6 -2.80 -69.49 -14.22
CA LYS A 6 -3.63 -69.58 -13.00
C LYS A 6 -2.86 -69.05 -11.80
N ALA A 7 -3.03 -67.77 -11.52
CA ALA A 7 -3.03 -67.22 -10.17
C ALA A 7 -3.96 -66.01 -10.18
N ALA A 8 -5.22 -66.27 -10.49
CA ALA A 8 -6.29 -65.31 -10.28
C ALA A 8 -6.99 -65.68 -8.97
N ALA A 9 -7.39 -64.63 -8.25
CA ALA A 9 -8.32 -64.60 -7.13
C ALA A 9 -7.74 -64.88 -5.73
N LYS A 10 -7.25 -63.82 -5.09
CA LYS A 10 -7.43 -63.62 -3.65
C LYS A 10 -7.71 -62.13 -3.35
N SER A 11 -8.79 -61.92 -2.61
CA SER A 11 -9.36 -60.69 -2.01
C SER A 11 -9.87 -59.58 -2.94
N ALA A 12 -11.16 -59.71 -3.31
CA ALA A 12 -12.06 -58.57 -3.24
C ALA A 12 -12.26 -58.20 -1.75
N GLY A 13 -12.02 -56.93 -1.41
CA GLY A 13 -12.09 -56.41 -0.04
C GLY A 13 -10.76 -56.53 0.70
N GLY A 14 -9.98 -55.45 0.74
CA GLY A 14 -8.71 -55.39 1.43
C GLY A 14 -7.84 -54.30 0.85
N ASP A 15 -7.30 -53.46 1.72
CA ASP A 15 -6.47 -52.31 1.41
C ASP A 15 -5.53 -52.60 0.24
N MET A 16 -5.67 -51.81 -0.83
CA MET A 16 -4.69 -51.81 -1.92
C MET A 16 -3.30 -51.65 -1.28
N PRO A 17 -2.36 -52.59 -1.52
CA PRO A 17 -1.06 -52.54 -0.88
C PRO A 17 -0.33 -51.28 -1.40
N ASP A 18 0.37 -50.59 -0.49
CA ASP A 18 0.81 -49.21 -0.75
C ASP A 18 1.76 -49.11 -1.95
N ASP A 19 2.48 -50.19 -2.27
CA ASP A 19 3.34 -50.29 -3.44
C ASP A 19 2.55 -50.22 -4.77
N GLU A 20 1.36 -50.82 -4.84
CA GLU A 20 0.50 -50.71 -6.02
C GLU A 20 -0.08 -49.30 -6.16
N LYS A 21 -0.41 -48.64 -5.04
CA LYS A 21 -0.83 -47.22 -5.03
C LYS A 21 0.26 -46.33 -5.59
N TRP A 22 1.51 -46.48 -5.11
CA TRP A 22 2.65 -45.68 -5.58
C TRP A 22 2.94 -45.92 -7.05
N ARG A 23 2.81 -47.17 -7.51
CA ARG A 23 2.98 -47.49 -8.93
C ARG A 23 1.93 -46.79 -9.78
N LEU A 24 0.65 -46.84 -9.38
CA LEU A 24 -0.46 -46.20 -10.08
C LEU A 24 -0.35 -44.67 -10.09
N ILE A 25 0.09 -44.05 -9.01
CA ILE A 25 0.31 -42.60 -8.93
C ILE A 25 1.42 -42.15 -9.89
N ASN A 26 2.47 -42.96 -10.04
CA ASN A 26 3.57 -42.67 -10.95
C ASN A 26 3.20 -42.91 -12.42
N ASP A 27 2.47 -44.01 -12.72
CA ASP A 27 2.01 -44.35 -14.08
C ASP A 27 0.92 -43.41 -14.58
N SER A 28 0.01 -42.98 -13.70
CA SER A 28 -1.06 -42.04 -14.05
C SER A 28 -0.56 -40.62 -14.31
N GLY A 29 0.70 -40.31 -13.96
CA GLY A 29 1.28 -38.99 -14.11
C GLY A 29 0.55 -37.89 -13.32
N ILE A 30 -0.32 -38.27 -12.38
CA ILE A 30 -1.17 -37.33 -11.62
C ILE A 30 -0.30 -36.29 -10.90
N LEU A 31 0.82 -36.70 -10.31
CA LEU A 31 1.75 -35.80 -9.62
C LEU A 31 2.37 -34.75 -10.53
N LYS A 32 2.51 -35.03 -11.84
CA LYS A 32 3.07 -34.10 -12.83
C LYS A 32 2.03 -33.06 -13.26
N ASN A 33 0.75 -33.38 -13.13
CA ASN A 33 -0.38 -32.52 -13.45
C ASN A 33 -0.93 -31.76 -12.23
N ILE A 34 -0.39 -31.98 -11.03
CA ILE A 34 -0.72 -31.12 -9.88
C ILE A 34 -0.10 -29.76 -10.17
N PRO A 35 -0.90 -28.68 -10.24
CA PRO A 35 -0.36 -27.34 -10.30
C PRO A 35 0.58 -27.17 -9.11
N ARG A 36 1.87 -26.94 -9.37
CA ARG A 36 2.84 -26.60 -8.33
C ARG A 36 2.21 -25.47 -7.50
N ALA A 37 2.39 -25.43 -6.18
CA ALA A 37 1.83 -24.33 -5.38
C ALA A 37 2.27 -22.93 -5.89
N ASP A 38 3.36 -22.88 -6.66
CA ASP A 38 3.88 -21.70 -7.36
C ASP A 38 3.15 -21.35 -8.68
N GLN A 39 2.27 -22.23 -9.17
CA GLN A 39 1.51 -22.15 -10.43
C GLN A 39 0.00 -22.12 -10.22
N VAL A 40 -0.49 -22.12 -8.98
CA VAL A 40 -1.82 -21.57 -8.74
C VAL A 40 -1.71 -20.12 -9.20
N PRO A 41 -2.39 -19.70 -10.29
CA PRO A 41 -2.55 -18.28 -10.51
C PRO A 41 -3.17 -17.83 -9.20
N LYS A 42 -2.45 -16.96 -8.47
CA LYS A 42 -3.08 -16.27 -7.36
C LYS A 42 -4.25 -15.58 -8.02
N ASN A 43 -5.43 -16.17 -7.88
CA ASN A 43 -6.66 -15.57 -8.32
C ASN A 43 -6.81 -14.39 -7.37
N ASP A 44 -6.13 -13.30 -7.73
CA ASP A 44 -6.51 -11.94 -7.44
C ASP A 44 -7.80 -11.62 -8.25
N GLU A 45 -8.69 -12.61 -8.41
CA GLU A 45 -10.03 -12.47 -8.94
C GLU A 45 -10.76 -11.53 -7.96
N ASP A 46 -11.21 -10.42 -8.53
CA ASP A 46 -12.14 -9.43 -7.98
C ASP A 46 -11.59 -8.29 -7.11
N SER A 47 -10.28 -8.18 -6.86
CA SER A 47 -9.74 -6.88 -6.41
C SER A 47 -9.51 -5.99 -7.62
N THR A 48 -10.58 -5.36 -8.11
CA THR A 48 -10.41 -4.31 -9.11
C THR A 48 -9.44 -3.25 -8.53
N PRO A 49 -8.52 -2.68 -9.33
CA PRO A 49 -7.56 -1.68 -8.84
C PRO A 49 -8.26 -0.45 -8.21
N ALA A 50 -9.55 -0.27 -8.49
CA ALA A 50 -10.43 0.69 -7.84
C ALA A 50 -10.77 0.32 -6.39
N LEU A 51 -11.03 -0.96 -6.08
CA LEU A 51 -11.26 -1.41 -4.70
C LEU A 51 -9.99 -1.26 -3.87
N ASP A 52 -8.83 -1.68 -4.38
CA ASP A 52 -7.54 -1.50 -3.70
C ASP A 52 -7.24 -0.02 -3.41
N ALA A 53 -7.51 0.87 -4.38
CA ALA A 53 -7.34 2.30 -4.19
C ALA A 53 -8.34 2.86 -3.16
N THR A 54 -9.57 2.33 -3.11
CA THR A 54 -10.59 2.76 -2.15
C THR A 54 -10.24 2.31 -0.73
N LEU A 55 -9.78 1.06 -0.57
CA LEU A 55 -9.25 0.54 0.69
C LEU A 55 -8.08 1.39 1.19
N LEU A 56 -7.20 1.85 0.28
CA LEU A 56 -6.11 2.75 0.63
C LEU A 56 -6.60 4.17 0.94
N THR A 57 -7.67 4.64 0.28
CA THR A 57 -8.20 6.00 0.48
C THR A 57 -8.80 6.18 1.87
N THR A 58 -9.47 5.17 2.42
CA THR A 58 -10.07 5.22 3.77
C THR A 58 -9.09 5.65 4.87
N PRO A 59 -7.92 5.00 5.08
CA PRO A 59 -6.97 5.44 6.11
C PRO A 59 -6.35 6.81 5.82
N PHE A 60 -6.25 7.23 4.55
CA PHE A 60 -5.73 8.57 4.22
C PHE A 60 -6.75 9.68 4.48
N ILE A 61 -8.05 9.44 4.31
CA ILE A 61 -9.10 10.38 4.73
C ILE A 61 -9.06 10.52 6.27
N PHE A 62 -8.92 9.40 6.98
CA PHE A 62 -8.79 9.43 8.43
C PHE A 62 -7.52 10.18 8.87
N LEU A 63 -6.38 9.96 8.20
CA LEU A 63 -5.15 10.70 8.44
C LEU A 63 -5.33 12.21 8.22
N TYR A 64 -6.03 12.61 7.15
CA TYR A 64 -6.33 14.01 6.88
C TYR A 64 -7.13 14.64 8.01
N LEU A 65 -8.20 13.97 8.46
CA LEU A 65 -9.01 14.40 9.60
C LEU A 65 -8.19 14.51 10.89
N LEU A 66 -7.39 13.48 11.17
CA LEU A 66 -6.52 13.43 12.34
C LEU A 66 -5.54 14.60 12.35
N MET A 67 -4.90 14.88 11.21
CA MET A 67 -3.98 16.01 11.07
C MET A 67 -4.70 17.35 11.28
N ASP A 68 -5.88 17.52 10.70
CA ASP A 68 -6.68 18.74 10.88
C ASP A 68 -7.01 18.97 12.37
N ILE A 69 -7.48 17.94 13.08
CA ILE A 69 -7.79 18.03 14.52
C ILE A 69 -6.52 18.32 15.34
N LEU A 70 -5.42 17.61 15.08
CA LEU A 70 -4.15 17.79 15.80
C LEU A 70 -3.65 19.24 15.71
N ILE A 71 -3.71 19.83 14.53
CA ILE A 71 -3.19 21.18 14.31
C ILE A 71 -4.09 22.21 15.00
N HIS A 72 -5.41 22.05 14.97
CA HIS A 72 -6.31 22.92 15.74
C HIS A 72 -6.04 22.84 17.24
N GLN A 73 -5.81 21.63 17.77
CA GLN A 73 -5.44 21.43 19.18
C GLN A 73 -4.09 22.06 19.53
N GLN A 74 -3.09 21.96 18.64
CA GLN A 74 -1.76 22.56 18.85
C GLN A 74 -1.80 24.09 19.01
N TYR A 75 -2.75 24.76 18.36
CA TYR A 75 -2.92 26.21 18.42
C TYR A 75 -4.05 26.66 19.37
N GLY A 76 -4.65 25.73 20.13
CA GLY A 76 -5.74 26.02 21.05
C GLY A 76 -6.98 26.60 20.38
N GLN A 77 -7.18 26.33 19.08
CA GLN A 77 -8.33 26.79 18.33
C GLN A 77 -9.41 25.72 18.34
N VAL A 78 -10.67 26.14 18.51
CA VAL A 78 -11.80 25.20 18.39
C VAL A 78 -12.04 24.88 16.91
N PRO A 79 -12.12 23.59 16.56
CA PRO A 79 -12.41 23.20 15.20
C PRO A 79 -13.77 23.74 14.76
N SER A 80 -13.78 24.45 13.63
CA SER A 80 -14.98 25.08 13.09
C SER A 80 -15.67 24.09 12.15
N PHE A 81 -16.61 23.30 12.70
CA PHE A 81 -17.24 22.17 12.01
C PHE A 81 -17.78 22.49 10.59
N LEU A 82 -18.29 23.71 10.37
CA LEU A 82 -18.83 24.15 9.07
C LEU A 82 -17.73 24.41 8.03
N GLU A 83 -16.61 25.03 8.43
CA GLU A 83 -15.50 25.30 7.51
C GLU A 83 -14.68 24.03 7.21
N GLU A 84 -14.54 23.17 8.22
CA GLU A 84 -13.82 21.89 8.12
C GLU A 84 -14.54 20.90 7.22
N SER A 85 -15.86 20.77 7.37
CA SER A 85 -16.66 19.89 6.51
C SER A 85 -16.59 20.30 5.04
N GLY A 86 -16.64 21.60 4.74
CA GLY A 86 -16.48 22.10 3.36
C GLY A 86 -15.11 21.75 2.76
N ARG A 87 -14.04 21.90 3.54
CA ARG A 87 -12.68 21.49 3.14
C ARG A 87 -12.57 19.98 2.94
N MET A 88 -13.17 19.20 3.83
CA MET A 88 -13.13 17.73 3.78
C MET A 88 -13.88 17.18 2.57
N ILE A 89 -15.09 17.71 2.29
CA ILE A 89 -15.87 17.34 1.09
C ILE A 89 -15.08 17.61 -0.19
N THR A 90 -14.29 18.69 -0.22
CA THR A 90 -13.43 19.01 -1.36
C THR A 90 -12.16 18.14 -1.39
N ALA A 91 -11.60 17.80 -0.23
CA ALA A 91 -10.37 17.02 -0.13
C ALA A 91 -10.57 15.54 -0.50
N ILE A 92 -11.71 14.94 -0.17
CA ILE A 92 -12.02 13.52 -0.45
C ILE A 92 -11.86 13.17 -1.94
N PRO A 93 -12.52 13.85 -2.90
CA PRO A 93 -12.38 13.49 -4.32
C PRO A 93 -10.99 13.80 -4.86
N VAL A 94 -10.33 14.86 -4.37
CA VAL A 94 -8.96 15.22 -4.80
C VAL A 94 -7.96 14.16 -4.33
N LEU A 95 -8.01 13.76 -3.06
CA LEU A 95 -7.18 12.70 -2.50
C LEU A 95 -7.50 11.35 -3.14
N GLY A 96 -8.78 11.00 -3.30
CA GLY A 96 -9.21 9.75 -3.92
C GLY A 96 -8.69 9.63 -5.36
N PHE A 97 -8.83 10.68 -6.17
CA PHE A 97 -8.30 10.71 -7.53
C PHE A 97 -6.77 10.59 -7.56
N PHE A 98 -6.09 11.34 -6.70
CA PHE A 98 -4.63 11.30 -6.59
C PHE A 98 -4.11 9.91 -6.17
N ILE A 99 -4.77 9.28 -5.20
CA ILE A 99 -4.43 7.95 -4.70
C ILE A 99 -4.68 6.91 -5.78
N TYR A 100 -5.82 6.97 -6.46
CA TYR A 100 -6.18 6.04 -7.54
C TYR A 100 -5.15 6.08 -8.67
N GLN A 101 -4.85 7.28 -9.20
CA GLN A 101 -3.89 7.46 -10.28
C GLN A 101 -2.51 6.92 -9.89
N THR A 102 -2.04 7.28 -8.70
CA THR A 102 -0.71 6.83 -8.25
C THR A 102 -0.70 5.32 -7.97
N ASN A 103 -1.79 4.74 -7.48
CA ASN A 103 -1.92 3.31 -7.20
C ASN A 103 -1.84 2.46 -8.48
N GLN A 104 -2.40 2.95 -9.59
CA GLN A 104 -2.37 2.25 -10.87
C GLN A 104 -0.96 2.17 -11.48
N TYR A 105 -0.09 3.15 -11.24
CA TYR A 105 1.22 3.25 -11.89
C TYR A 105 2.40 3.09 -10.93
N LYS A 106 2.20 2.43 -9.77
CA LYS A 106 3.21 2.24 -8.70
C LYS A 106 4.55 1.70 -9.19
N ALA A 107 4.53 0.79 -10.16
CA ALA A 107 5.72 0.11 -10.67
C ALA A 107 6.56 0.97 -11.62
N THR A 108 6.02 2.07 -12.13
CA THR A 108 6.69 2.89 -13.14
C THR A 108 7.72 3.81 -12.49
N LYS A 109 8.96 3.80 -13.00
CA LYS A 109 10.06 4.65 -12.52
C LYS A 109 9.71 6.14 -12.51
N TRP A 110 8.89 6.58 -13.47
CA TRP A 110 8.38 7.96 -13.55
C TRP A 110 7.53 8.36 -12.36
N VAL A 111 6.62 7.50 -11.91
CA VAL A 111 5.78 7.78 -10.74
C VAL A 111 6.63 7.80 -9.47
N GLN A 112 7.59 6.89 -9.33
CA GLN A 112 8.54 6.91 -8.22
C GLN A 112 9.36 8.21 -8.18
N ALA A 113 9.85 8.70 -9.32
CA ALA A 113 10.55 9.98 -9.41
C ALA A 113 9.64 11.17 -9.08
N LEU A 114 8.40 11.18 -9.59
CA LEU A 114 7.42 12.21 -9.29
C LEU A 114 7.10 12.25 -7.79
N LEU A 115 6.81 11.10 -7.18
CA LEU A 115 6.51 11.00 -5.75
C LEU A 115 7.72 11.41 -4.89
N PHE A 116 8.95 11.16 -5.34
CA PHE A 116 10.15 11.62 -4.66
C PHE A 116 10.25 13.14 -4.63
N ILE A 117 10.07 13.78 -5.78
CA ILE A 117 10.07 15.25 -5.89
C ILE A 117 8.93 15.82 -5.05
N LEU A 118 7.74 15.26 -5.18
CA LEU A 118 6.56 15.70 -4.44
C LEU A 118 6.76 15.54 -2.94
N GLY A 119 7.30 14.41 -2.48
CA GLY A 119 7.60 14.17 -1.07
C GLY A 119 8.66 15.12 -0.52
N ALA A 120 9.72 15.38 -1.28
CA ALA A 120 10.76 16.33 -0.88
C ALA A 120 10.21 17.77 -0.80
N VAL A 121 9.38 18.19 -1.77
CA VAL A 121 8.76 19.52 -1.81
C VAL A 121 7.69 19.68 -0.73
N CYS A 122 6.79 18.71 -0.57
CA CYS A 122 5.75 18.75 0.46
C CYS A 122 6.36 18.71 1.87
N GLY A 123 7.34 17.84 2.13
CA GLY A 123 8.02 17.78 3.42
C GLY A 123 8.77 19.05 3.75
N SER A 124 9.57 19.58 2.81
CA SER A 124 10.29 20.84 3.03
C SER A 124 9.36 22.04 3.20
N ARG A 125 8.29 22.13 2.41
CA ARG A 125 7.29 23.20 2.50
C ARG A 125 6.49 23.13 3.79
N LEU A 126 6.11 21.93 4.24
CA LEU A 126 5.40 21.72 5.50
C LEU A 126 6.23 22.26 6.67
N VAL A 127 7.50 21.85 6.78
CA VAL A 127 8.39 22.32 7.85
C VAL A 127 8.62 23.82 7.79
N TYR A 128 8.78 24.38 6.58
CA TYR A 128 8.89 25.82 6.39
C TYR A 128 7.65 26.57 6.89
N ILE A 129 6.45 26.08 6.56
CA ILE A 129 5.20 26.70 6.99
C ILE A 129 5.06 26.65 8.51
N LEU A 130 5.33 25.49 9.13
CA LEU A 130 5.26 25.31 10.58
C LEU A 130 6.21 26.25 11.35
N ASN A 131 7.39 26.55 10.79
CA ASN A 131 8.38 27.41 11.45
C ASN A 131 8.21 28.91 11.20
N LYS A 132 7.74 29.31 10.00
CA LYS A 132 7.80 30.71 9.54
C LYS A 132 6.45 31.35 9.28
N SER A 133 5.37 30.59 9.18
CA SER A 133 4.06 31.13 8.80
C SER A 133 3.20 31.47 10.00
N SER A 134 2.20 32.32 9.79
CA SER A 134 1.18 32.60 10.80
C SER A 134 0.30 31.36 11.04
N TRP A 135 -0.24 31.27 12.25
CA TRP A 135 -1.09 30.16 12.70
C TRP A 135 -2.23 29.82 11.71
N LEU A 136 -2.88 30.85 11.12
CA LEU A 136 -3.97 30.67 10.16
C LEU A 136 -3.50 29.93 8.89
N VAL A 137 -2.31 30.26 8.40
CA VAL A 137 -1.71 29.58 7.24
C VAL A 137 -1.37 28.14 7.58
N VAL A 138 -0.86 27.89 8.78
CA VAL A 138 -0.54 26.55 9.27
C VAL A 138 -1.80 25.69 9.31
N ILE A 139 -2.84 26.13 10.00
CA ILE A 139 -4.12 25.39 10.11
C ILE A 139 -4.71 25.07 8.73
N ARG A 140 -4.66 26.03 7.79
CA ARG A 140 -5.28 25.86 6.48
C ARG A 140 -4.50 24.93 5.53
N GLN A 141 -3.17 24.98 5.55
CA GLN A 141 -2.32 24.30 4.55
C GLN A 141 -1.63 23.04 5.07
N SER A 142 -1.37 22.96 6.37
CA SER A 142 -0.62 21.85 6.97
C SER A 142 -1.33 20.49 6.86
N PRO A 143 -2.66 20.36 7.11
CA PRO A 143 -3.34 19.06 7.02
C PRO A 143 -3.23 18.37 5.63
N PRO A 144 -3.54 19.05 4.51
CA PRO A 144 -3.38 18.42 3.19
C PRO A 144 -1.91 18.17 2.84
N LEU A 145 -0.99 19.08 3.19
CA LEU A 145 0.45 18.90 2.92
C LEU A 145 1.03 17.70 3.68
N ALA A 146 0.68 17.55 4.96
CA ALA A 146 1.09 16.42 5.79
C ALA A 146 0.54 15.11 5.24
N THR A 147 -0.73 15.07 4.87
CA THR A 147 -1.37 13.87 4.30
C THR A 147 -0.69 13.43 3.01
N VAL A 148 -0.46 14.37 2.07
CA VAL A 148 0.25 14.08 0.82
C VAL A 148 1.68 13.65 1.08
N TRP A 149 2.39 14.31 2.00
CA TRP A 149 3.76 13.93 2.32
C TRP A 149 3.84 12.50 2.89
N VAL A 150 3.02 12.16 3.88
CA VAL A 150 2.94 10.80 4.43
C VAL A 150 2.59 9.79 3.32
N TYR A 151 1.63 10.12 2.46
CA TYR A 151 1.28 9.28 1.32
C TYR A 151 2.47 9.02 0.40
N THR A 152 3.23 10.06 0.04
CA THR A 152 4.42 9.89 -0.81
C THR A 152 5.43 8.96 -0.14
N ILE A 153 5.71 9.12 1.15
CA ILE A 153 6.67 8.26 1.88
C ILE A 153 6.22 6.80 1.89
N VAL A 154 4.92 6.54 2.09
CA VAL A 154 4.35 5.18 2.08
C VAL A 154 4.44 4.54 0.69
N GLN A 155 4.32 5.31 -0.38
CA GLN A 155 4.35 4.80 -1.76
C GLN A 155 5.76 4.69 -2.37
N LEU A 156 6.73 5.40 -1.81
CA LEU A 156 8.11 5.34 -2.28
C LEU A 156 8.73 3.97 -1.95
N ARG A 157 9.63 3.53 -2.83
CA ARG A 157 10.55 2.44 -2.46
C ARG A 157 11.37 2.86 -1.25
N LEU A 158 11.55 1.94 -0.29
CA LEU A 158 12.18 2.20 1.00
C LEU A 158 13.49 3.01 0.90
N GLY A 159 14.39 2.65 -0.01
CA GLY A 159 15.64 3.38 -0.22
C GLY A 159 15.41 4.84 -0.69
N LEU A 160 14.48 5.04 -1.61
CA LEU A 160 14.13 6.38 -2.12
C LEU A 160 13.44 7.22 -1.04
N ALA A 161 12.63 6.58 -0.19
CA ALA A 161 11.95 7.23 0.94
C ALA A 161 12.96 7.73 1.99
N VAL A 162 13.97 6.92 2.31
CA VAL A 162 15.04 7.34 3.22
C VAL A 162 15.82 8.52 2.63
N VAL A 163 16.11 8.48 1.32
CA VAL A 163 16.80 9.59 0.64
C VAL A 163 15.93 10.86 0.62
N SER A 164 14.62 10.75 0.42
CA SER A 164 13.73 11.93 0.42
C SER A 164 13.64 12.56 1.80
N LEU A 165 13.56 11.75 2.86
CA LEU A 165 13.61 12.23 4.25
C LEU A 165 14.95 12.87 4.59
N ALA A 166 16.06 12.27 4.15
CA ALA A 166 17.39 12.84 4.31
C ALA A 166 17.54 14.17 3.56
N ALA A 167 16.95 14.29 2.37
CA ALA A 167 16.94 15.54 1.60
C ALA A 167 16.12 16.63 2.32
N VAL A 168 14.97 16.29 2.88
CA VAL A 168 14.18 17.22 3.72
C VAL A 168 15.01 17.65 4.94
N TYR A 169 15.61 16.71 5.66
CA TYR A 169 16.47 17.02 6.81
C TYR A 169 17.66 17.91 6.44
N GLY A 170 18.32 17.63 5.32
CA GLY A 170 19.40 18.47 4.79
C GLY A 170 18.92 19.89 4.46
N PHE A 171 17.70 20.04 3.92
CA PHE A 171 17.09 21.34 3.69
C PHE A 171 16.83 22.11 5.00
N LEU A 172 16.36 21.43 6.05
CA LEU A 172 16.17 22.04 7.37
C LEU A 172 17.49 22.58 7.91
N TRP A 173 18.55 21.77 7.82
CA TRP A 173 19.88 22.15 8.26
C TRP A 173 20.40 23.37 7.50
N TRP A 174 20.25 23.36 6.17
CA TRP A 174 20.68 24.49 5.33
C TRP A 174 19.91 25.79 5.66
N LYS A 175 18.64 25.68 6.00
CA LYS A 175 17.79 26.82 6.37
C LYS A 175 17.83 27.20 7.85
N ASN A 176 18.62 26.51 8.68
CA ASN A 176 18.67 26.67 10.15
C ASN A 176 17.26 26.67 10.79
N LEU A 177 16.35 25.86 10.27
CA LEU A 177 15.00 25.72 10.82
C LEU A 177 15.05 24.75 11.99
N LYS A 178 14.37 25.09 13.09
CA LYS A 178 14.26 24.18 14.23
C LYS A 178 13.15 23.16 13.95
N LEU A 179 13.41 21.90 14.24
CA LEU A 179 12.33 20.96 14.52
C LEU A 179 11.80 21.37 15.90
N VAL A 180 10.81 22.26 15.90
CA VAL A 180 10.07 22.57 17.12
C VAL A 180 9.23 21.32 17.41
N LEU A 181 9.75 20.47 18.30
CA LEU A 181 9.01 19.37 18.93
C LEU A 181 8.20 19.91 20.10
#